data_AF-A0A3L6RPY8-F1
#
_entry.id   AF-A0A3L6RPY8-F1
#
_cell.length_a   1.000
_cell.length_b   1.000
_cell.length_c   1.000
_cell.angle_alpha   90.00
_cell.angle_beta   90.00
_cell.angle_gamma   90.00
#
_symmetry.space_group_name_H-M   'P 1'
#
loop_
_entity.id
_entity.type
_entity.pdbx_description
1 polymer ?
#
loop_
_entity_poly.entity_id
_entity_poly.type
_entity_poly.pdbx_seq_one_letter_code
_entity_poly.pdbx_strand_id
1 'polypeptide(L)'
;MGFRSMRIMRVKNLNLYAFGLYIQPDSICKKLGPKYACIPDAELKDHPDFYEDLLRENIDMTVRLVVSYNGLSIGTVRDAFEKSLGFRLQKMNPNTDYRCLKTFGSYFSEDICIPAGTKIDFRQTSDGQLITEIDGKQIGTVQSKDLCRAFFDMYIGDPPVSVETKQDIAQNVAGLIRRC
;
A
#
# COMPACT_ATOMS: atom_id res chain seq x y z
N MET A 1 -27.68 -13.68 -3.41
CA MET A 1 -27.45 -12.36 -4.02
C MET A 1 -27.74 -11.31 -2.95
N GLY A 2 -26.71 -10.66 -2.40
CA GLY A 2 -26.87 -9.72 -1.29
C GLY A 2 -25.93 -8.53 -1.46
N PHE A 3 -26.50 -7.33 -1.57
CA PHE A 3 -25.77 -6.07 -1.67
C PHE A 3 -25.66 -5.49 -0.25
N ARG A 4 -24.45 -5.38 0.32
CA ARG A 4 -24.22 -4.57 1.52
C ARG A 4 -23.91 -3.14 1.07
N SER A 5 -24.91 -2.27 1.15
CA SER A 5 -24.75 -0.83 1.01
C SER A 5 -24.31 -0.25 2.35
N MET A 6 -23.12 0.36 2.43
CA MET A 6 -22.71 1.19 3.55
C MET A 6 -23.01 2.66 3.21
N ARG A 7 -23.95 3.27 3.94
CA ARG A 7 -24.19 4.72 3.87
C ARG A 7 -23.27 5.41 4.85
N ILE A 8 -22.33 6.23 4.35
CA ILE A 8 -21.63 7.24 5.15
C ILE A 8 -22.06 8.60 4.63
N MET A 9 -23.07 9.21 5.27
CA MET A 9 -23.41 10.61 5.04
C MET A 9 -22.70 11.50 6.06
N ARG A 10 -21.58 12.10 5.64
CA ARG A 10 -21.02 13.32 6.26
C ARG A 10 -20.48 14.21 5.14
N VAL A 11 -21.22 15.25 4.76
CA VAL A 11 -20.84 16.15 3.67
C VAL A 11 -19.65 17.00 4.09
N LYS A 12 -18.43 16.65 3.63
CA LYS A 12 -17.28 17.56 3.32
C LYS A 12 -15.96 16.87 2.89
N ASN A 13 -15.94 15.57 2.56
CA ASN A 13 -14.70 14.90 2.16
C ASN A 13 -14.77 14.49 0.68
N LEU A 14 -13.88 15.06 -0.14
CA LEU A 14 -13.69 14.64 -1.51
C LEU A 14 -13.03 13.25 -1.51
N ASN A 15 -13.76 12.21 -1.92
CA ASN A 15 -13.18 10.88 -2.10
C ASN A 15 -12.29 10.91 -3.35
N LEU A 16 -10.98 11.13 -3.16
CA LEU A 16 -10.02 11.25 -4.24
C LEU A 16 -9.84 9.92 -5.00
N TYR A 17 -9.83 8.80 -4.25
CA TYR A 17 -9.67 7.46 -4.78
C TYR A 17 -10.27 6.40 -3.86
N ALA A 18 -10.55 5.21 -4.41
CA ALA A 18 -10.73 3.98 -3.65
C ALA A 18 -9.43 3.15 -3.72
N PHE A 19 -9.17 2.28 -2.74
CA PHE A 19 -8.01 1.39 -2.80
C PHE A 19 -8.33 -0.04 -2.36
N GLY A 20 -7.50 -0.97 -2.81
CA GLY A 20 -7.48 -2.35 -2.33
C GLY A 20 -6.04 -2.85 -2.25
N LEU A 21 -5.77 -3.73 -1.27
CA LEU A 21 -4.47 -4.36 -1.08
C LEU A 21 -4.56 -5.85 -1.43
N TYR A 22 -3.66 -6.31 -2.27
CA TYR A 22 -3.56 -7.68 -2.77
C TYR A 22 -2.22 -8.27 -2.32
N ILE A 23 -2.21 -9.52 -1.89
CA ILE A 23 -1.02 -10.23 -1.41
C ILE A 23 -0.93 -11.57 -2.14
N GLN A 24 0.28 -11.92 -2.55
CA GLN A 24 0.58 -13.21 -3.17
C GLN A 24 0.68 -14.30 -2.08
N PRO A 25 -0.17 -15.34 -2.09
CA PRO A 25 -0.22 -16.34 -1.01
C PRO A 25 1.10 -17.07 -0.76
N ASP A 26 1.84 -17.45 -1.80
CA ASP A 26 3.08 -18.24 -1.60
C ASP A 26 4.16 -17.39 -0.93
N SER A 27 4.28 -16.12 -1.31
CA SER A 27 5.25 -15.19 -0.72
C SER A 27 4.96 -14.98 0.76
N ILE A 28 3.70 -14.81 1.15
CA ILE A 28 3.36 -14.64 2.56
C ILE A 28 3.53 -15.94 3.35
N CYS A 29 3.15 -17.08 2.78
CA CYS A 29 3.36 -18.37 3.42
C CYS A 29 4.84 -18.64 3.68
N LYS A 30 5.69 -18.39 2.68
CA LYS A 30 7.13 -18.59 2.80
C LYS A 30 7.76 -17.67 3.85
N LYS A 31 7.28 -16.43 3.99
CA LYS A 31 7.89 -15.41 4.84
C LYS A 31 7.36 -15.39 6.27
N LEU A 32 6.04 -15.50 6.42
CA LEU A 32 5.34 -15.32 7.69
C LEU A 32 4.69 -16.60 8.20
N GLY A 33 4.41 -17.58 7.33
CA GLY A 33 3.87 -18.88 7.71
C GLY A 33 4.60 -19.55 8.88
N PRO A 34 5.95 -19.68 8.85
CA PRO A 34 6.70 -20.31 9.94
C PRO A 34 6.50 -19.66 11.32
N LYS A 35 6.25 -18.35 11.37
CA LYS A 35 6.07 -17.61 12.63
C LYS A 35 4.61 -17.59 13.08
N TYR A 36 3.66 -17.60 12.14
CA TYR A 36 2.28 -17.20 12.42
C TYR A 36 1.20 -18.22 12.04
N ALA A 37 1.50 -19.29 11.29
CA ALA A 37 0.48 -20.25 10.82
C ALA A 37 -0.25 -21.00 11.96
N CYS A 38 0.41 -21.17 13.10
CA CYS A 38 -0.16 -21.81 14.29
C CYS A 38 -0.96 -20.85 15.19
N ILE A 39 -0.98 -19.55 14.89
CA ILE A 39 -1.68 -18.55 15.70
C ILE A 39 -3.12 -18.40 15.19
N PRO A 40 -4.15 -18.44 16.07
CA PRO A 40 -5.53 -18.22 15.67
C PRO A 40 -5.74 -16.86 14.98
N ASP A 41 -6.55 -16.82 13.92
CA ASP A 41 -6.81 -15.62 13.11
C ASP A 41 -7.29 -14.42 13.96
N ALA A 42 -8.12 -14.72 14.97
CA ALA A 42 -8.67 -13.73 15.89
C ALA A 42 -7.60 -13.05 16.75
N GLU A 43 -6.47 -13.72 17.00
CA GLU A 43 -5.36 -13.24 17.82
C GLU A 43 -4.27 -12.61 16.95
N LEU A 44 -4.09 -13.08 15.71
CA LEU A 44 -2.99 -12.64 14.86
C LEU A 44 -3.07 -11.15 14.51
N LYS A 45 -4.27 -10.62 14.25
CA LYS A 45 -4.48 -9.21 13.91
C LYS A 45 -4.07 -8.24 15.04
N ASP A 46 -4.06 -8.73 16.27
CA ASP A 46 -3.73 -7.98 17.49
C ASP A 46 -2.33 -8.35 18.01
N HIS A 47 -1.62 -9.26 17.30
CA HIS A 47 -0.27 -9.65 17.65
C HIS A 47 0.69 -8.47 17.44
N PRO A 48 1.49 -8.08 18.45
CA PRO A 48 2.23 -6.81 18.46
C PRO A 48 3.20 -6.68 17.28
N ASP A 49 3.86 -7.77 16.90
CA ASP A 49 4.84 -7.76 15.81
C ASP A 49 4.26 -7.91 14.41
N PHE A 50 2.98 -8.27 14.28
CA PHE A 50 2.45 -8.78 13.00
C PHE A 50 2.53 -7.75 11.87
N TYR A 51 2.12 -6.51 12.11
CA TYR A 51 2.18 -5.46 11.10
C TYR A 51 3.62 -5.06 10.75
N GLU A 52 4.51 -5.04 11.75
CA GLU A 52 5.93 -4.71 11.53
C GLU A 52 6.61 -5.79 10.70
N ASP A 53 6.37 -7.07 10.99
CA ASP A 53 6.92 -8.17 10.20
C ASP A 53 6.32 -8.21 8.79
N LEU A 54 5.01 -7.94 8.64
CA LEU A 54 4.36 -7.81 7.33
C LEU A 54 4.96 -6.67 6.48
N LEU A 55 5.35 -5.57 7.12
CA LEU A 55 6.02 -4.43 6.47
C LEU A 55 7.51 -4.66 6.21
N ARG A 56 8.19 -5.44 7.05
CA ARG A 56 9.63 -5.67 6.98
C ARG A 56 9.99 -6.75 5.98
N GLU A 57 9.16 -7.79 5.86
CA GLU A 57 9.39 -8.85 4.90
C GLU A 57 9.10 -8.39 3.47
N ASN A 58 9.98 -8.78 2.54
CA ASN A 58 9.75 -8.56 1.13
C ASN A 58 8.69 -9.53 0.60
N ILE A 59 7.42 -9.21 0.87
CA ILE A 59 6.26 -9.95 0.39
C ILE A 59 5.79 -9.33 -0.92
N ASP A 60 5.43 -10.17 -1.89
CA ASP A 60 4.81 -9.70 -3.12
C ASP A 60 3.41 -9.15 -2.81
N MET A 61 3.28 -7.83 -2.86
CA MET A 61 2.06 -7.10 -2.49
C MET A 61 1.74 -6.04 -3.53
N THR A 62 0.46 -5.75 -3.73
CA THR A 62 0.00 -4.67 -4.61
C THR A 62 -1.04 -3.83 -3.91
N VAL A 63 -0.87 -2.51 -3.90
CA VAL A 63 -1.98 -1.60 -3.65
C VAL A 63 -2.48 -1.08 -4.99
N ARG A 64 -3.76 -1.31 -5.28
CA ARG A 64 -4.45 -0.72 -6.42
C ARG A 64 -5.25 0.49 -5.96
N LEU A 65 -5.00 1.63 -6.57
CA LEU A 65 -5.83 2.83 -6.44
C LEU A 65 -6.76 2.94 -7.65
N VAL A 66 -8.00 3.34 -7.42
CA VAL A 66 -8.95 3.71 -8.47
C VAL A 66 -9.32 5.16 -8.27
N VAL A 67 -8.91 6.01 -9.21
CA VAL A 67 -9.17 7.45 -9.14
C VAL A 67 -10.67 7.69 -9.21
N SER A 68 -11.21 8.47 -8.27
CA SER A 68 -12.65 8.75 -8.19
C SER A 68 -12.99 10.18 -8.61
N TYR A 69 -11.98 11.04 -8.81
CA TYR A 69 -12.15 12.47 -9.06
C TYR A 69 -11.40 12.94 -10.32
N ASN A 70 -12.11 13.63 -11.21
CA ASN A 70 -11.62 14.08 -12.52
C ASN A 70 -10.75 15.36 -12.51
N GLY A 71 -10.41 15.91 -11.35
CA GLY A 71 -9.70 17.19 -11.23
C GLY A 71 -8.33 17.13 -10.56
N LEU A 72 -7.78 15.93 -10.33
CA LEU A 72 -6.40 15.81 -9.84
C LEU A 72 -5.43 15.89 -11.01
N SER A 73 -4.45 16.79 -10.94
CA SER A 73 -3.27 16.70 -11.80
C SER A 73 -2.33 15.63 -11.27
N ILE A 74 -1.56 15.02 -12.17
CA ILE A 74 -0.54 14.05 -11.76
C ILE A 74 0.54 14.69 -10.85
N GLY A 75 0.89 15.96 -11.09
CA GLY A 75 1.76 16.72 -10.19
C GLY A 75 1.20 16.82 -8.76
N THR A 76 -0.11 17.04 -8.60
CA THR A 76 -0.75 17.05 -7.27
C THR A 76 -0.65 15.68 -6.59
N VAL A 77 -0.81 14.60 -7.36
CA VAL A 77 -0.68 13.22 -6.85
C VAL A 77 0.77 12.94 -6.44
N ARG A 78 1.75 13.31 -7.27
CA ARG A 78 3.18 13.23 -6.97
C ARG A 78 3.50 13.94 -5.66
N ASP A 79 3.12 15.21 -5.53
CA ASP A 79 3.45 16.03 -4.37
C ASP A 79 2.83 15.44 -3.07
N ALA A 80 1.62 14.89 -3.15
CA ALA A 80 0.98 14.22 -2.02
C ALA A 80 1.73 12.96 -1.58
N PHE A 81 2.18 12.13 -2.54
CA PHE A 81 3.01 10.98 -2.23
C PHE A 81 4.38 11.38 -1.70
N GLU A 82 5.07 12.33 -2.34
CA GLU A 82 6.38 12.80 -1.89
C GLU A 82 6.34 13.29 -0.44
N LYS A 83 5.31 14.08 -0.10
CA LYS A 83 5.11 14.53 1.28
C LYS A 83 4.85 13.38 2.25
N SER A 84 3.96 12.44 1.90
CA SER A 84 3.58 11.34 2.80
C SER A 84 4.73 10.34 3.00
N LEU A 85 5.38 9.93 1.91
CA LEU A 85 6.51 9.00 1.92
C LEU A 85 7.74 9.65 2.54
N GLY A 86 7.99 10.94 2.30
CA GLY A 86 9.09 11.68 2.91
C GLY A 86 9.03 11.64 4.44
N PHE A 87 7.86 11.93 5.03
CA PHE A 87 7.67 11.85 6.48
C PHE A 87 7.96 10.44 7.03
N ARG A 88 7.48 9.41 6.34
CA ARG A 88 7.66 8.00 6.74
C ARG A 88 9.11 7.55 6.63
N LEU A 89 9.78 7.87 5.54
CA LEU A 89 11.21 7.59 5.34
C LEU A 89 12.05 8.26 6.44
N GLN A 90 11.77 9.51 6.78
CA GLN A 90 12.47 10.22 7.85
C GLN A 90 12.27 9.55 9.21
N LYS A 91 11.04 9.14 9.53
CA LYS A 91 10.70 8.45 10.77
C LYS A 91 11.43 7.10 10.88
N MET A 92 11.53 6.34 9.78
CA MET A 92 12.18 5.04 9.74
C MET A 92 13.71 5.13 9.74
N ASN A 93 14.26 6.12 9.04
CA ASN A 93 15.69 6.35 8.92
C ASN A 93 15.98 7.86 8.93
N PRO A 94 16.38 8.43 10.08
CA PRO A 94 16.70 9.86 10.19
C PRO A 94 17.83 10.33 9.25
N ASN A 95 18.66 9.41 8.74
CA ASN A 95 19.77 9.70 7.83
C ASN A 95 19.42 9.45 6.35
N THR A 96 18.14 9.28 6.02
CA THR A 96 17.70 9.04 4.63
C THR A 96 18.14 10.18 3.69
N ASP A 97 18.64 9.81 2.52
CA ASP A 97 19.09 10.76 1.48
C ASP A 97 17.98 11.13 0.48
N TYR A 98 16.79 10.52 0.65
CA TYR A 98 15.59 10.67 -0.18
C TYR A 98 15.81 10.39 -1.68
N ARG A 99 16.88 9.69 -2.08
CA ARG A 99 17.13 9.38 -3.50
C ARG A 99 16.02 8.51 -4.08
N CYS A 100 15.61 7.47 -3.37
CA CYS A 100 14.51 6.60 -3.78
C CYS A 100 13.20 7.38 -4.00
N LEU A 101 12.93 8.37 -3.14
CA LEU A 101 11.74 9.20 -3.24
C LEU A 101 11.79 10.14 -4.44
N LYS A 102 12.95 10.75 -4.71
CA LYS A 102 13.15 11.59 -5.90
C LYS A 102 13.00 10.79 -7.20
N THR A 103 13.57 9.59 -7.25
CA THR A 103 13.40 8.69 -8.41
C THR A 103 11.94 8.29 -8.58
N PHE A 104 11.25 7.94 -7.49
CA PHE A 104 9.83 7.65 -7.51
C PHE A 104 9.01 8.82 -8.09
N GLY A 105 9.23 10.04 -7.59
CA GLY A 105 8.55 11.25 -8.04
C GLY A 105 8.79 11.56 -9.52
N SER A 106 9.98 11.28 -10.05
CA SER A 106 10.33 11.55 -11.45
C SER A 106 9.54 10.74 -12.48
N TYR A 107 8.91 9.63 -12.07
CA TYR A 107 8.07 8.83 -12.97
C TYR A 107 6.70 9.44 -13.23
N PHE A 108 6.30 10.41 -12.41
CA PHE A 108 5.03 11.11 -12.53
C PHE A 108 5.19 12.36 -13.41
N SER A 109 5.44 12.15 -14.70
CA SER A 109 5.60 13.23 -15.67
C SER A 109 4.30 14.01 -15.88
N GLU A 110 4.40 15.32 -16.12
CA GLU A 110 3.24 16.24 -16.17
C GLU A 110 2.24 15.94 -17.32
N ASP A 111 2.64 15.14 -18.30
CA ASP A 111 1.81 14.69 -19.42
C ASP A 111 0.90 13.50 -19.08
N ILE A 112 1.05 12.89 -17.91
CA ILE A 112 0.20 11.78 -17.48
C ILE A 112 -1.19 12.30 -17.08
N CYS A 113 -2.21 11.83 -17.80
CA CYS A 113 -3.61 12.06 -17.45
C CYS A 113 -4.12 11.00 -16.48
N ILE A 114 -4.84 11.44 -15.44
CA ILE A 114 -5.47 10.56 -14.43
C ILE A 114 -6.97 10.86 -14.29
N PRO A 115 -7.79 10.59 -15.33
CA PRO A 115 -9.24 10.70 -15.22
C PRO A 115 -9.80 9.74 -14.15
N ALA A 116 -11.01 10.01 -13.68
CA ALA A 116 -11.75 9.09 -12.84
C ALA A 116 -11.91 7.73 -13.54
N GLY A 117 -11.70 6.66 -12.79
CA GLY A 117 -11.63 5.29 -13.28
C GLY A 117 -10.20 4.79 -13.55
N THR A 118 -9.21 5.69 -13.65
CA THR A 118 -7.79 5.30 -13.81
C THR A 118 -7.37 4.39 -12.69
N LYS A 119 -6.71 3.28 -13.03
CA LYS A 119 -6.13 2.33 -12.07
C LYS A 119 -4.65 2.58 -11.93
N ILE A 120 -4.19 2.81 -10.71
CA ILE A 120 -2.76 2.96 -10.41
C ILE A 120 -2.36 1.83 -9.47
N ASP A 121 -1.46 0.96 -9.92
CA ASP A 121 -0.96 -0.16 -9.14
C ASP A 121 0.45 0.15 -8.64
N PHE A 122 0.65 -0.02 -7.33
CA PHE A 122 1.94 0.02 -6.68
C PHE A 122 2.27 -1.37 -6.18
N ARG A 123 3.25 -2.01 -6.81
CA ARG A 123 3.60 -3.40 -6.57
C ARG A 123 4.97 -3.49 -5.89
N GLN A 124 4.99 -4.04 -4.68
CA GLN A 124 6.22 -4.51 -4.05
C GLN A 124 6.54 -5.90 -4.57
N THR A 125 7.80 -6.11 -4.93
CA THR A 125 8.35 -7.41 -5.29
C THR A 125 9.20 -7.99 -4.16
N SER A 126 9.38 -9.31 -4.17
CA SER A 126 10.16 -10.06 -3.17
C SER A 126 11.66 -9.73 -3.19
N ASP A 127 12.18 -9.15 -4.27
CA ASP A 127 13.54 -8.60 -4.36
C ASP A 127 13.64 -7.13 -3.88
N GLY A 128 12.53 -6.50 -3.49
CA GLY A 128 12.50 -5.17 -2.87
C GLY A 128 12.42 -4.01 -3.86
N GLN A 129 11.70 -4.20 -4.97
CA GLN A 129 11.35 -3.15 -5.91
C GLN A 129 9.94 -2.63 -5.64
N LEU A 130 9.75 -1.33 -5.81
CA LEU A 130 8.43 -0.71 -5.95
C LEU A 130 8.19 -0.38 -7.41
N ILE A 131 7.28 -1.12 -8.05
CA ILE A 131 6.86 -0.91 -9.43
C ILE A 131 5.56 -0.09 -9.43
N THR A 132 5.51 0.94 -10.27
CA THR A 132 4.31 1.75 -10.49
C THR A 132 3.76 1.49 -11.88
N GLU A 133 2.48 1.13 -11.95
CA GLU A 133 1.74 0.93 -13.20
C GLU A 133 0.51 1.84 -13.24
N ILE A 134 0.18 2.37 -14.42
CA ILE A 134 -1.05 3.11 -14.68
C ILE A 134 -1.79 2.41 -15.81
N ASP A 135 -3.04 2.01 -15.55
CA ASP A 135 -3.89 1.23 -16.46
C ASP A 135 -3.17 0.01 -17.07
N GLY A 136 -2.36 -0.66 -16.24
CA GLY A 136 -1.59 -1.85 -16.61
C GLY A 136 -0.28 -1.56 -17.36
N LYS A 137 0.07 -0.31 -17.61
CA LYS A 137 1.37 0.09 -18.18
C LYS A 137 2.33 0.50 -17.07
N GLN A 138 3.47 -0.19 -16.97
CA GLN A 138 4.55 0.19 -16.07
C GLN A 138 5.14 1.55 -16.49
N ILE A 139 5.18 2.49 -15.53
CA ILE A 139 5.77 3.83 -15.72
C ILE A 139 7.09 4.00 -14.96
N GLY A 140 7.36 3.15 -13.97
CA GLY A 140 8.56 3.29 -13.15
C GLY A 140 8.82 2.10 -12.25
N THR A 141 10.08 1.96 -11.84
CA THR A 141 10.54 0.96 -10.88
C THR A 141 11.64 1.56 -10.01
N VAL A 142 11.46 1.49 -8.70
CA VAL A 142 12.48 1.92 -7.73
C VAL A 142 12.97 0.71 -6.93
N GLN A 143 14.25 0.39 -7.03
CA GLN A 143 14.89 -0.60 -6.17
C GLN A 143 15.17 0.02 -4.80
N SER A 144 14.25 -0.16 -3.84
CA SER A 144 14.41 0.36 -2.47
C SER A 144 13.43 -0.31 -1.50
N LYS A 145 13.96 -1.09 -0.57
CA LYS A 145 13.17 -1.70 0.51
C LYS A 145 12.58 -0.65 1.44
N ASP A 146 13.32 0.42 1.72
CA ASP A 146 12.85 1.54 2.55
C ASP A 146 11.65 2.22 1.91
N LEU A 147 11.68 2.44 0.59
CA LEU A 147 10.54 3.03 -0.12
C LEU A 147 9.34 2.09 -0.13
N CYS A 148 9.55 0.79 -0.35
CA CYS A 148 8.49 -0.21 -0.27
C CYS A 148 7.84 -0.19 1.12
N ARG A 149 8.64 -0.30 2.18
CA ARG A 149 8.16 -0.23 3.57
C ARG A 149 7.40 1.07 3.83
N ALA A 150 7.96 2.22 3.46
CA ALA A 150 7.30 3.52 3.62
C ALA A 150 5.97 3.62 2.88
N PHE A 151 5.87 3.03 1.69
CA PHE A 151 4.64 3.02 0.89
C PHE A 151 3.56 2.16 1.54
N PHE A 152 3.85 0.90 1.87
CA PHE A 152 2.86 0.00 2.46
C PHE A 152 2.51 0.41 3.91
N ASP A 153 3.42 1.07 4.63
CA ASP A 153 3.17 1.67 5.95
C ASP A 153 2.06 2.73 5.91
N MET A 154 1.81 3.37 4.76
CA MET A 154 0.63 4.24 4.60
C MET A 154 -0.69 3.49 4.79
N TYR A 155 -0.76 2.20 4.48
CA TYR A 155 -2.02 1.44 4.45
C TYR A 155 -2.19 0.52 5.65
N ILE A 156 -1.11 -0.15 6.06
CA ILE A 156 -1.11 -1.14 7.14
C ILE A 156 -0.29 -0.72 8.36
N GLY A 157 0.41 0.42 8.28
CA GLY A 157 1.20 0.98 9.37
C GLY A 157 0.40 1.84 10.33
N ASP A 158 1.07 2.76 11.03
CA ASP A 158 0.45 3.66 12.02
C ASP A 158 0.93 5.13 11.88
N PRO A 159 0.01 6.09 11.67
CA PRO A 159 -1.41 5.91 11.37
C PRO A 159 -1.63 5.43 9.92
N PRO A 160 -2.61 4.55 9.64
CA PRO A 160 -2.97 4.16 8.28
C PRO A 160 -3.91 5.18 7.61
N VAL A 161 -4.03 5.11 6.29
CA VAL A 161 -5.02 5.87 5.50
C VAL A 161 -6.46 5.55 5.93
N SER A 162 -6.72 4.29 6.33
CA SER A 162 -8.01 3.85 6.85
C SER A 162 -7.81 2.78 7.93
N VAL A 163 -8.25 3.08 9.16
CA VAL A 163 -8.17 2.13 10.29
C VAL A 163 -9.06 0.92 10.04
N GLU A 164 -10.27 1.14 9.51
CA GLU A 164 -11.21 0.07 9.17
C GLU A 164 -10.60 -0.87 8.12
N THR A 165 -10.07 -0.32 7.02
CA THR A 165 -9.48 -1.14 5.96
C THR A 165 -8.21 -1.86 6.42
N LYS A 166 -7.40 -1.26 7.31
CA LYS A 166 -6.25 -1.94 7.93
C LYS A 166 -6.69 -3.19 8.70
N GLN A 167 -7.77 -3.11 9.48
CA GLN A 167 -8.30 -4.24 10.24
C GLN A 167 -8.82 -5.35 9.32
N ASP A 168 -9.52 -5.00 8.24
CA ASP A 168 -10.00 -5.95 7.24
C ASP A 168 -8.82 -6.64 6.52
N ILE A 169 -7.78 -5.88 6.16
CA ILE A 169 -6.55 -6.43 5.58
C ILE A 169 -5.94 -7.44 6.54
N ALA A 170 -5.74 -7.08 7.81
CA ALA A 170 -5.13 -7.98 8.79
C ALA A 170 -5.89 -9.31 8.95
N GLN A 171 -7.22 -9.26 9.00
CA GLN A 171 -8.06 -10.46 9.09
C GLN A 171 -7.91 -11.35 7.85
N ASN A 172 -7.95 -10.77 6.65
CA ASN A 172 -7.79 -11.52 5.40
C ASN A 172 -6.40 -12.16 5.30
N VAL A 173 -5.36 -11.42 5.71
CA VAL A 173 -3.98 -11.87 5.70
C VAL A 173 -3.77 -13.01 6.69
N ALA A 174 -4.35 -12.93 7.88
CA ALA A 174 -4.32 -14.02 8.85
C ALA A 174 -4.95 -15.30 8.29
N GLY A 175 -6.10 -15.17 7.63
CA GLY A 175 -6.76 -16.29 6.97
C GLY A 175 -5.95 -16.91 5.82
N LEU A 176 -5.07 -16.14 5.16
CA LEU A 176 -4.12 -16.67 4.17
C LEU A 176 -2.97 -17.42 4.85
N ILE A 177 -2.38 -16.84 5.89
CA ILE A 177 -1.26 -17.43 6.64
C ILE A 177 -1.62 -18.79 7.26
N ARG A 178 -2.86 -18.97 7.71
CA ARG A 178 -3.35 -20.24 8.26
C ARG A 178 -3.49 -21.36 7.23
N ARG A 179 -3.53 -21.03 5.95
CA ARG A 179 -3.62 -22.00 4.84
C ARG A 179 -2.25 -22.42 4.33
N CYS A 180 -1.20 -21.80 4.87
CA CYS A 180 0.13 -22.34 4.88
C CYS A 180 0.18 -23.53 5.87
#